data_AF-A0A9W6WX10-F1
#
_entry.id   AF-A0A9W6WX10-F1
#
_cell.length_a   1.000
_cell.length_b   1.000
_cell.length_c   1.000
_cell.angle_alpha   90.00
_cell.angle_beta   90.00
_cell.angle_gamma   90.00
#
_symmetry.space_group_name_H-M   'P 1'
#
loop_
_entity.id
_entity.type
_entity.pdbx_description
1 polymer ?
#
loop_
_entity_poly.entity_id
_entity_poly.type
_entity_poly.pdbx_seq_one_letter_code
_entity_poly.pdbx_strand_id
1 'polypeptide(L)'
;MGFCSCMTKCISELILIAINCVLALGGALVLYVGVYLRHTGWVEVIQGYWSPIDEIVTALIIIGAVIIGLAVLGSIAAFCRWRLGLCVYAFVVLLIFVLFVIVAVAAFLLRNRVNDWEDTTYPASSDEESVKEKFDQAYCYAQGEYICNQASVSDALTMFIPTLDSSIASLFENMTGGVNALCDDYLGDYEQLSSVCDGCDQARQFKNFSSVLDWANDRCPRTTDTLVWCGVFLSTGSTNSSSGMAPYSECRTEFLDLVEKYALWLGIGSIIVCAGALMVVTFACILRHRDRRPAPPQTHPAYGRF
;
A
#
# COMPACT_ATOMS: atom_id res chain seq x y z
N MET A 1 -43.13 20.00 -26.34
CA MET A 1 -42.08 20.42 -25.39
C MET A 1 -41.77 19.38 -24.30
N GLY A 2 -42.76 18.77 -23.62
CA GLY A 2 -42.53 17.89 -22.46
C GLY A 2 -41.51 16.74 -22.65
N PHE A 3 -41.54 16.03 -23.78
CA PHE A 3 -40.68 14.86 -24.04
C PHE A 3 -39.18 15.18 -23.94
N CYS A 4 -38.73 16.29 -24.53
CA CYS A 4 -37.34 16.75 -24.48
C CYS A 4 -36.91 17.15 -23.05
N SER A 5 -37.82 17.73 -22.25
CA SER A 5 -37.56 17.98 -20.83
C SER A 5 -37.50 16.70 -19.99
N CYS A 6 -38.13 15.61 -20.42
CA CYS A 6 -38.04 14.31 -19.76
C CYS A 6 -36.67 13.66 -20.05
N MET A 7 -36.32 13.52 -21.34
CA MET A 7 -35.00 13.05 -21.78
C MET A 7 -33.85 13.79 -21.08
N THR A 8 -33.88 15.12 -21.06
CA THR A 8 -32.81 15.94 -20.45
C THR A 8 -32.62 15.64 -18.96
N LYS A 9 -33.67 15.25 -18.23
CA LYS A 9 -33.60 14.87 -16.81
C LYS A 9 -33.00 13.48 -16.65
N CYS A 10 -33.53 12.48 -17.35
CA CYS A 10 -33.03 11.11 -17.30
C CYS A 10 -31.54 11.02 -17.73
N ILE A 11 -31.12 11.79 -18.74
CA ILE A 11 -29.72 11.88 -19.18
C ILE A 11 -28.85 12.47 -18.05
N SER A 12 -29.30 13.53 -17.37
CA SER A 12 -28.52 14.11 -16.26
C SER A 12 -28.45 13.20 -15.03
N GLU A 13 -29.47 12.38 -14.80
CA GLU A 13 -29.51 11.39 -13.72
C GLU A 13 -28.56 10.22 -14.02
N LEU A 14 -28.58 9.69 -15.24
CA LEU A 14 -27.65 8.65 -15.71
C LEU A 14 -26.19 9.11 -15.71
N ILE A 15 -25.91 10.35 -16.12
CA ILE A 15 -24.54 10.90 -16.09
C ILE A 15 -24.04 11.02 -14.65
N LEU A 16 -24.86 11.50 -13.70
CA LEU A 16 -24.46 11.55 -12.30
C LEU A 16 -24.20 10.15 -11.73
N ILE A 17 -25.00 9.14 -12.06
CA ILE A 17 -24.76 7.75 -11.66
C ILE A 17 -23.44 7.24 -12.25
N ALA A 18 -23.17 7.46 -13.54
CA ALA A 18 -21.92 7.05 -14.18
C ALA A 18 -20.68 7.70 -13.54
N ILE A 19 -20.73 9.00 -13.22
CA ILE A 19 -19.64 9.68 -12.50
C ILE A 19 -19.44 9.11 -11.09
N ASN A 20 -20.53 8.76 -10.39
CA ASN A 20 -20.43 8.08 -9.09
C ASN A 20 -19.80 6.68 -9.21
N CYS A 21 -20.08 5.91 -10.26
CA CYS A 21 -19.40 4.64 -10.51
C CYS A 21 -17.88 4.82 -10.69
N VAL A 22 -17.44 5.87 -11.40
CA VAL A 22 -16.01 6.18 -11.54
C VAL A 22 -15.37 6.56 -10.20
N LEU A 23 -16.06 7.35 -9.36
CA LEU A 23 -15.62 7.65 -7.99
C LEU A 23 -15.55 6.40 -7.12
N ALA A 24 -16.53 5.50 -7.21
CA ALA A 24 -16.52 4.22 -6.48
C ALA A 24 -15.35 3.33 -6.88
N LEU A 25 -15.01 3.25 -8.18
CA LEU A 25 -13.84 2.50 -8.67
C LEU A 25 -12.52 3.11 -8.17
N GLY A 26 -12.39 4.44 -8.19
CA GLY A 26 -11.22 5.13 -7.62
C GLY A 26 -11.09 4.89 -6.11
N GLY A 27 -12.18 5.02 -5.36
CA GLY A 27 -12.23 4.74 -3.92
C GLY A 27 -11.93 3.27 -3.60
N ALA A 28 -12.38 2.33 -4.42
CA ALA A 28 -12.08 0.91 -4.30
C ALA A 28 -10.60 0.58 -4.56
N LEU A 29 -9.95 1.24 -5.51
CA LEU A 29 -8.50 1.07 -5.74
C LEU A 29 -7.67 1.60 -4.57
N VAL A 30 -8.04 2.77 -4.02
CA VAL A 30 -7.39 3.33 -2.82
C VAL A 30 -7.61 2.43 -1.60
N LEU A 31 -8.83 1.94 -1.40
CA LEU A 31 -9.16 1.00 -0.33
C LEU A 31 -8.38 -0.31 -0.49
N TYR A 32 -8.25 -0.84 -1.72
CA TYR A 32 -7.45 -2.03 -2.00
C TYR A 32 -5.98 -1.85 -1.61
N VAL A 33 -5.34 -0.73 -2.00
CA VAL A 33 -3.94 -0.45 -1.63
C VAL A 33 -3.79 -0.33 -0.10
N GLY A 34 -4.71 0.36 0.58
CA GLY A 34 -4.67 0.48 2.04
C GLY A 34 -4.88 -0.85 2.77
N VAL A 35 -5.90 -1.63 2.37
CA VAL A 35 -6.19 -2.96 2.93
C VAL A 35 -5.04 -3.93 2.65
N TYR A 36 -4.45 -3.89 1.45
CA TYR A 36 -3.26 -4.66 1.11
C TYR A 36 -2.15 -4.33 2.09
N LEU A 37 -1.66 -3.08 2.15
CA LEU A 37 -0.57 -2.67 3.05
C LEU A 37 -0.81 -3.06 4.52
N ARG A 38 -2.05 -3.00 5.00
CA ARG A 38 -2.42 -3.35 6.39
C ARG A 38 -2.40 -4.86 6.67
N HIS A 39 -2.82 -5.70 5.72
CA HIS A 39 -2.92 -7.16 5.91
C HIS A 39 -1.69 -7.95 5.48
N THR A 40 -0.66 -7.29 4.97
CA THR A 40 0.50 -7.92 4.30
C THR A 40 1.81 -7.76 5.08
N GLY A 41 1.75 -7.27 6.32
CA GLY A 41 2.90 -7.00 7.18
C GLY A 41 3.59 -5.66 6.92
N TRP A 42 3.48 -5.09 5.70
CA TRP A 42 4.15 -3.84 5.34
C TRP A 42 3.83 -2.64 6.26
N VAL A 43 2.63 -2.55 6.83
CA VAL A 43 2.34 -1.54 7.86
C VAL A 43 3.21 -1.73 9.11
N GLU A 44 3.32 -2.94 9.64
CA GLU A 44 4.02 -3.24 10.89
C GLU A 44 5.54 -3.16 10.71
N VAL A 45 6.05 -3.64 9.55
CA VAL A 45 7.40 -3.39 9.03
C VAL A 45 7.75 -1.90 9.15
N ILE A 46 6.89 -1.04 8.60
CA ILE A 46 7.18 0.39 8.51
C ILE A 46 6.87 1.10 9.84
N GLN A 47 5.97 0.57 10.68
CA GLN A 47 5.54 1.21 11.94
C GLN A 47 6.66 1.26 12.98
N GLY A 48 7.58 0.28 12.97
CA GLY A 48 8.81 0.32 13.75
C GLY A 48 9.75 1.48 13.38
N TYR A 49 9.78 1.89 12.10
CA TYR A 49 10.58 3.03 11.61
C TYR A 49 9.82 4.36 11.61
N TRP A 50 8.52 4.35 11.31
CA TRP A 50 7.69 5.54 11.07
C TRP A 50 6.32 5.37 11.72
N SER A 51 6.25 5.75 13.01
CA SER A 51 5.05 5.66 13.86
C SER A 51 3.73 6.10 13.18
N PRO A 52 3.68 7.12 12.29
CA PRO A 52 2.43 7.50 11.61
C PRO A 52 1.98 6.58 10.47
N ILE A 53 2.74 5.58 10.01
CA ILE A 53 2.29 4.75 8.86
C ILE A 53 0.98 4.02 9.15
N ASP A 54 0.77 3.58 10.39
CA ASP A 54 -0.47 2.90 10.79
C ASP A 54 -1.65 3.85 10.71
N GLU A 55 -1.46 5.10 11.14
CA GLU A 55 -2.44 6.19 11.02
C GLU A 55 -2.71 6.55 9.56
N ILE A 56 -1.67 6.58 8.71
CA ILE A 56 -1.76 6.94 7.28
C ILE A 56 -2.43 5.83 6.47
N VAL A 57 -2.11 4.56 6.70
CA VAL A 57 -2.77 3.44 6.01
C VAL A 57 -4.19 3.25 6.53
N THR A 58 -4.43 3.41 7.85
CA THR A 58 -5.78 3.50 8.40
C THR A 58 -6.57 4.66 7.79
N ALA A 59 -5.95 5.83 7.60
CA ALA A 59 -6.58 6.97 6.95
C ALA A 59 -6.91 6.67 5.48
N LEU A 60 -6.02 6.02 4.71
CA LEU A 60 -6.29 5.59 3.33
C LEU A 60 -7.46 4.60 3.26
N ILE A 61 -7.55 3.65 4.20
CA ILE A 61 -8.68 2.71 4.32
C ILE A 61 -9.99 3.48 4.61
N ILE A 62 -9.99 4.36 5.60
CA ILE A 62 -11.16 5.18 5.98
C ILE A 62 -11.59 6.07 4.80
N ILE A 63 -10.65 6.74 4.14
CA ILE A 63 -10.91 7.63 3.00
C ILE A 63 -11.46 6.83 1.81
N GLY A 64 -10.87 5.67 1.48
CA GLY A 64 -11.37 4.77 0.43
C GLY A 64 -12.82 4.33 0.69
N ALA A 65 -13.12 3.88 1.92
CA ALA A 65 -14.47 3.51 2.33
C ALA A 65 -15.45 4.70 2.28
N VAL A 66 -15.03 5.90 2.70
CA VAL A 66 -15.83 7.13 2.64
C VAL A 66 -16.13 7.54 1.20
N ILE A 67 -15.19 7.41 0.26
CA ILE A 67 -15.44 7.68 -1.18
C ILE A 67 -16.52 6.74 -1.72
N ILE A 68 -16.44 5.44 -1.42
CA ILE A 68 -17.43 4.45 -1.87
C ILE A 68 -18.81 4.77 -1.26
N GLY A 69 -18.87 5.07 0.04
CA GLY A 69 -20.10 5.49 0.71
C GLY A 69 -20.71 6.77 0.10
N LEU A 70 -19.87 7.76 -0.22
CA LEU A 70 -20.30 8.98 -0.90
C LEU A 70 -20.74 8.74 -2.34
N ALA A 71 -20.14 7.79 -3.06
CA ALA A 71 -20.57 7.41 -4.40
C ALA A 71 -21.96 6.75 -4.40
N VAL A 72 -22.24 5.91 -3.40
CA VAL A 72 -23.58 5.35 -3.17
C VAL A 72 -24.57 6.44 -2.79
N LEU A 73 -24.22 7.32 -1.85
CA LEU A 73 -25.07 8.45 -1.43
C LEU A 73 -25.34 9.44 -2.58
N GLY A 74 -24.35 9.73 -3.43
CA GLY A 74 -24.50 10.58 -4.61
C GLY A 74 -25.44 9.96 -5.65
N SER A 75 -25.35 8.65 -5.86
CA SER A 75 -26.26 7.90 -6.74
C SER A 75 -27.70 7.91 -6.21
N ILE A 76 -27.90 7.67 -4.92
CA ILE A 76 -29.21 7.74 -4.26
C ILE A 76 -29.77 9.16 -4.29
N ALA A 77 -28.96 10.18 -4.00
CA ALA A 77 -29.39 11.58 -3.99
C ALA A 77 -29.75 12.10 -5.39
N ALA A 78 -29.09 11.60 -6.45
CA ALA A 78 -29.48 11.85 -7.84
C ALA A 78 -30.85 11.22 -8.15
N PHE A 79 -31.04 9.93 -7.83
CA PHE A 79 -32.29 9.21 -8.08
C PHE A 79 -33.49 9.80 -7.29
N CYS A 80 -33.30 10.05 -5.99
CA CYS A 80 -34.31 10.64 -5.11
C CYS A 80 -34.40 12.18 -5.22
N ARG A 81 -33.62 12.82 -6.11
CA ARG A 81 -33.59 14.28 -6.38
C ARG A 81 -33.42 15.16 -5.13
N TRP A 82 -32.63 14.70 -4.15
CA TRP A 82 -32.49 15.36 -2.86
C TRP A 82 -31.57 16.59 -2.93
N ARG A 83 -32.17 17.77 -3.16
CA ARG A 83 -31.47 19.05 -3.39
C ARG A 83 -30.48 19.45 -2.28
N LEU A 84 -30.81 19.20 -1.01
CA LEU A 84 -29.92 19.48 0.12
C LEU A 84 -28.76 18.47 0.16
N GLY A 85 -29.07 17.18 0.01
CA GLY A 85 -28.07 16.11 -0.10
C GLY A 85 -27.02 16.40 -1.18
N LEU A 86 -27.46 16.82 -2.38
CA LEU A 86 -26.54 17.18 -3.48
C LEU A 86 -25.57 18.32 -3.13
N CYS A 87 -25.98 19.29 -2.31
CA CYS A 87 -25.12 20.41 -1.92
C CYS A 87 -24.08 19.98 -0.86
N VAL A 88 -24.46 19.17 0.12
CA VAL A 88 -23.53 18.61 1.12
C VAL A 88 -22.55 17.66 0.46
N TYR A 89 -23.05 16.76 -0.39
CA TYR A 89 -22.26 15.83 -1.21
C TYR A 89 -21.21 16.58 -2.06
N ALA A 90 -21.61 17.62 -2.80
CA ALA A 90 -20.66 18.39 -3.61
C ALA A 90 -19.58 19.11 -2.80
N PHE A 91 -19.86 19.52 -1.56
CA PHE A 91 -18.87 20.10 -0.66
C PHE A 91 -17.87 19.05 -0.14
N VAL A 92 -18.35 17.89 0.31
CA VAL A 92 -17.47 16.80 0.78
C VAL A 92 -16.60 16.25 -0.36
N VAL A 93 -17.17 16.10 -1.57
CA VAL A 93 -16.42 15.70 -2.77
C VAL A 93 -15.35 16.73 -3.15
N LEU A 94 -15.55 18.02 -2.89
CA LEU A 94 -14.53 19.05 -3.09
C LEU A 94 -13.38 18.96 -2.06
N LEU A 95 -13.66 18.60 -0.80
CA LEU A 95 -12.61 18.33 0.19
C LEU A 95 -11.77 17.09 -0.20
N ILE A 96 -12.44 16.04 -0.68
CA ILE A 96 -11.79 14.84 -1.21
C ILE A 96 -10.92 15.19 -2.43
N PHE A 97 -11.40 16.01 -3.36
CA PHE A 97 -10.59 16.48 -4.50
C PHE A 97 -9.27 17.12 -4.04
N VAL A 98 -9.29 18.03 -3.06
CA VAL A 98 -8.07 18.67 -2.54
C VAL A 98 -7.11 17.65 -1.94
N LEU A 99 -7.63 16.68 -1.16
CA LEU A 99 -6.80 15.61 -0.58
C LEU A 99 -6.17 14.74 -1.67
N PHE A 100 -6.91 14.36 -2.70
CA PHE A 100 -6.39 13.50 -3.77
C PHE A 100 -5.44 14.20 -4.74
N VAL A 101 -5.51 15.53 -4.86
CA VAL A 101 -4.43 16.31 -5.51
C VAL A 101 -3.13 16.18 -4.73
N ILE A 102 -3.16 16.24 -3.39
CA ILE A 102 -1.96 16.06 -2.55
C ILE A 102 -1.41 14.63 -2.67
N VAL A 103 -2.28 13.60 -2.60
CA VAL A 103 -1.86 12.20 -2.77
C VAL A 103 -1.28 11.93 -4.16
N ALA A 104 -1.89 12.46 -5.22
CA ALA A 104 -1.37 12.35 -6.58
C ALA A 104 0.03 12.99 -6.71
N VAL A 105 0.20 14.23 -6.21
CA VAL A 105 1.50 14.92 -6.25
C VAL A 105 2.55 14.15 -5.45
N ALA A 106 2.25 13.67 -4.25
CA ALA A 106 3.16 12.87 -3.45
C ALA A 106 3.56 11.56 -4.16
N ALA A 107 2.60 10.86 -4.79
CA ALA A 107 2.85 9.63 -5.54
C ALA A 107 3.75 9.86 -6.77
N PHE A 108 3.52 10.92 -7.56
CA PHE A 108 4.39 11.22 -8.71
C PHE A 108 5.76 11.77 -8.31
N LEU A 109 5.88 12.49 -7.18
CA LEU A 109 7.18 12.88 -6.64
C LEU A 109 7.99 11.69 -6.13
N LEU A 110 7.34 10.74 -5.43
CA LEU A 110 7.96 9.48 -5.01
C LEU A 110 8.42 8.67 -6.22
N ARG A 111 7.57 8.54 -7.25
CA ARG A 111 7.90 7.84 -8.49
C ARG A 111 9.14 8.44 -9.14
N ASN A 112 9.11 9.74 -9.46
CA ASN A 112 10.23 10.41 -10.14
C ASN A 112 11.55 10.22 -9.37
N ARG A 113 11.53 10.39 -8.04
CA ARG A 113 12.70 10.16 -7.17
C ARG A 113 13.24 8.74 -7.26
N VAL A 114 12.37 7.73 -7.37
CA VAL A 114 12.77 6.32 -7.50
C VAL A 114 13.40 6.05 -8.87
N ASN A 115 12.88 6.63 -9.95
CA ASN A 115 13.52 6.59 -11.26
C ASN A 115 14.88 7.33 -11.27
N ASP A 116 14.97 8.50 -10.61
CA ASP A 116 16.24 9.23 -10.44
C ASP A 116 17.29 8.40 -9.67
N TRP A 117 16.85 7.53 -8.76
CA TRP A 117 17.71 6.59 -8.02
C TRP A 117 18.14 5.38 -8.87
N GLU A 118 17.25 4.84 -9.71
CA GLU A 118 17.54 3.66 -10.55
C GLU A 118 18.80 3.85 -11.41
N ASP A 119 18.87 4.97 -12.16
CA ASP A 119 19.99 5.33 -13.04
C ASP A 119 21.27 5.80 -12.30
N THR A 120 21.22 5.99 -10.97
CA THR A 120 22.35 6.53 -10.19
C THR A 120 23.02 5.49 -9.29
N THR A 121 24.33 5.64 -9.08
CA THR A 121 25.11 4.75 -8.20
C THR A 121 24.73 4.94 -6.75
N TYR A 122 24.42 3.85 -6.04
CA TYR A 122 24.10 3.88 -4.62
C TYR A 122 25.29 4.44 -3.77
N PRO A 123 25.03 5.31 -2.77
CA PRO A 123 23.76 5.96 -2.46
C PRO A 123 23.55 7.21 -3.32
N ALA A 124 22.37 7.31 -3.96
CA ALA A 124 21.95 8.49 -4.71
C ALA A 124 21.60 9.67 -3.79
N SER A 125 21.20 9.39 -2.54
CA SER A 125 20.93 10.41 -1.50
C SER A 125 20.86 9.78 -0.10
N SER A 126 20.95 10.60 0.96
CA SER A 126 20.71 10.15 2.34
C SER A 126 19.29 9.62 2.58
N ASP A 127 18.33 10.05 1.76
CA ASP A 127 16.97 9.50 1.77
C ASP A 127 16.96 8.04 1.25
N GLU A 128 17.88 7.68 0.35
CA GLU A 128 18.06 6.29 -0.11
C GLU A 128 18.80 5.44 0.94
N GLU A 129 19.78 6.01 1.65
CA GLU A 129 20.46 5.32 2.77
C GLU A 129 19.46 4.88 3.85
N SER A 130 18.50 5.73 4.19
CA SER A 130 17.45 5.37 5.16
C SER A 130 16.38 4.41 4.59
N VAL A 131 16.16 4.43 3.27
CA VAL A 131 15.31 3.41 2.61
C VAL A 131 16.01 2.05 2.61
N LYS A 132 17.32 2.00 2.33
CA LYS A 132 18.15 0.80 2.43
C LYS A 132 18.03 0.18 3.82
N GLU A 133 18.30 0.97 4.86
CA GLU A 133 18.34 0.47 6.25
C GLU A 133 17.02 -0.24 6.63
N LYS A 134 15.88 0.38 6.27
CA LYS A 134 14.55 -0.17 6.56
C LYS A 134 14.20 -1.38 5.70
N PHE A 135 14.63 -1.42 4.44
CA PHE A 135 14.45 -2.59 3.59
C PHE A 135 15.26 -3.79 4.11
N ASP A 136 16.52 -3.56 4.48
CA ASP A 136 17.39 -4.60 5.05
C ASP A 136 16.74 -5.21 6.32
N GLN A 137 16.27 -4.37 7.25
CA GLN A 137 15.52 -4.79 8.44
C GLN A 137 14.26 -5.60 8.06
N ALA A 138 13.41 -5.06 7.17
CA ALA A 138 12.17 -5.68 6.73
C ALA A 138 12.37 -7.08 6.12
N TYR A 139 13.35 -7.19 5.23
CA TYR A 139 13.72 -8.43 4.57
C TYR A 139 14.22 -9.45 5.59
N CYS A 140 15.12 -9.05 6.49
CA CYS A 140 15.68 -9.97 7.49
C CYS A 140 14.66 -10.47 8.52
N TYR A 141 13.70 -9.65 8.94
CA TYR A 141 12.58 -10.13 9.77
C TYR A 141 11.69 -11.13 9.02
N ALA A 142 11.38 -10.86 7.74
CA ALA A 142 10.58 -11.76 6.90
C ALA A 142 11.27 -13.12 6.66
N GLN A 143 12.58 -13.10 6.37
CA GLN A 143 13.34 -14.33 6.20
C GLN A 143 13.54 -15.06 7.53
N GLY A 144 13.78 -14.35 8.63
CA GLY A 144 13.92 -14.94 9.96
C GLY A 144 12.68 -15.74 10.38
N GLU A 145 11.48 -15.19 10.20
CA GLU A 145 10.21 -15.88 10.48
C GLU A 145 10.14 -17.23 9.73
N TYR A 146 10.38 -17.20 8.41
CA TYR A 146 10.36 -18.39 7.58
C TYR A 146 11.45 -19.40 7.97
N ILE A 147 12.68 -18.93 8.18
CA ILE A 147 13.83 -19.77 8.53
C ILE A 147 13.58 -20.52 9.84
N CYS A 148 13.01 -19.83 10.83
CA CYS A 148 12.83 -20.34 12.18
C CYS A 148 11.56 -21.19 12.40
N ASN A 149 10.63 -21.19 11.43
CA ASN A 149 9.33 -21.88 11.53
C ASN A 149 9.03 -22.85 10.37
N GLN A 150 9.67 -22.69 9.20
CA GLN A 150 9.29 -23.39 7.95
C GLN A 150 10.47 -23.95 7.12
N ALA A 151 11.68 -23.40 7.24
CA ALA A 151 12.86 -23.85 6.49
C ALA A 151 13.56 -25.08 7.10
N SER A 152 14.67 -25.50 6.48
CA SER A 152 15.50 -26.56 7.06
C SER A 152 16.41 -26.02 8.18
N VAL A 153 16.86 -26.92 9.05
CA VAL A 153 17.87 -26.58 10.07
C VAL A 153 19.18 -26.12 9.40
N SER A 154 19.54 -26.65 8.23
CA SER A 154 20.73 -26.22 7.49
C SER A 154 20.66 -24.74 7.08
N ASP A 155 19.48 -24.25 6.68
CA ASP A 155 19.28 -22.84 6.34
C ASP A 155 19.44 -21.93 7.58
N ALA A 156 18.91 -22.37 8.73
CA ALA A 156 19.04 -21.64 10.00
C ALA A 156 20.49 -21.62 10.53
N LEU A 157 21.20 -22.73 10.45
CA LEU A 157 22.64 -22.80 10.77
C LEU A 157 23.46 -21.92 9.83
N THR A 158 23.15 -21.90 8.53
CA THR A 158 23.79 -21.01 7.53
C THR A 158 23.53 -19.53 7.84
N MET A 159 22.32 -19.19 8.32
CA MET A 159 21.93 -17.83 8.70
C MET A 159 22.68 -17.36 9.95
N PHE A 160 22.59 -18.09 11.07
CA PHE A 160 23.04 -17.64 12.39
C PHE A 160 24.42 -18.14 12.84
N ILE A 161 24.98 -19.18 12.20
CA ILE A 161 26.30 -19.75 12.48
C ILE A 161 27.02 -20.20 11.18
N PRO A 162 27.25 -19.31 10.19
CA PRO A 162 27.88 -19.67 8.91
C PRO A 162 29.31 -20.23 9.01
N THR A 163 29.96 -20.10 10.17
CA THR A 163 31.27 -20.66 10.47
C THR A 163 31.22 -21.92 11.34
N LEU A 164 30.06 -22.58 11.44
CA LEU A 164 29.93 -23.85 12.17
C LEU A 164 30.76 -24.94 11.47
N ASP A 165 31.41 -25.80 12.26
CA ASP A 165 32.17 -26.92 11.71
C ASP A 165 31.23 -27.91 10.99
N SER A 166 31.61 -28.34 9.78
CA SER A 166 30.77 -29.18 8.94
C SER A 166 30.48 -30.55 9.54
N SER A 167 31.33 -31.06 10.44
CA SER A 167 31.02 -32.28 11.19
C SER A 167 29.85 -32.08 12.15
N ILE A 168 29.77 -30.93 12.82
CA ILE A 168 28.65 -30.58 13.71
C ILE A 168 27.39 -30.31 12.89
N ALA A 169 27.49 -29.55 11.78
CA ALA A 169 26.35 -29.29 10.89
C ALA A 169 25.74 -30.59 10.33
N SER A 170 26.56 -31.59 9.99
CA SER A 170 26.10 -32.89 9.48
C SER A 170 25.23 -33.70 10.46
N LEU A 171 25.33 -33.43 11.77
CA LEU A 171 24.46 -34.05 12.78
C LEU A 171 22.99 -33.62 12.64
N PHE A 172 22.75 -32.45 12.04
CA PHE A 172 21.44 -31.80 12.00
C PHE A 172 20.78 -31.79 10.61
N GLU A 173 21.49 -32.19 9.54
CA GLU A 173 20.96 -32.23 8.16
C GLU A 173 19.66 -33.02 8.01
N ASN A 174 19.48 -34.08 8.80
CA ASN A 174 18.32 -34.98 8.74
C ASN A 174 17.38 -34.85 9.96
N MET A 175 17.46 -33.75 10.71
CA MET A 175 16.61 -33.51 11.88
C MET A 175 15.14 -33.28 11.49
N THR A 176 14.23 -34.03 12.11
CA THR A 176 12.78 -33.80 12.04
C THR A 176 12.31 -32.96 13.22
N GLY A 177 11.55 -31.89 12.95
CA GLY A 177 11.06 -30.94 13.96
C GLY A 177 11.52 -29.49 13.75
N GLY A 178 12.48 -29.26 12.85
CA GLY A 178 12.98 -27.93 12.52
C GLY A 178 13.73 -27.26 13.68
N VAL A 179 13.83 -25.93 13.64
CA VAL A 179 14.65 -25.17 14.60
C VAL A 179 14.11 -25.23 16.04
N ASN A 180 12.83 -25.54 16.26
CA ASN A 180 12.29 -25.79 17.61
C ASN A 180 12.97 -27.01 18.25
N ALA A 181 12.95 -28.17 17.58
CA ALA A 181 13.57 -29.39 18.10
C ALA A 181 15.09 -29.22 18.30
N LEU A 182 15.76 -28.47 17.43
CA LEU A 182 17.17 -28.11 17.60
C LEU A 182 17.42 -27.36 18.93
N CYS A 183 16.60 -26.37 19.24
CA CYS A 183 16.73 -25.56 20.45
C CYS A 183 16.26 -26.29 21.72
N ASP A 184 15.16 -27.04 21.65
CA ASP A 184 14.60 -27.76 22.79
C ASP A 184 15.49 -28.96 23.21
N ASP A 185 16.02 -29.73 22.24
CA ASP A 185 16.74 -30.98 22.53
C ASP A 185 18.29 -30.82 22.58
N TYR A 186 18.90 -29.83 21.90
CA TYR A 186 20.37 -29.78 21.70
C TYR A 186 21.08 -28.52 22.22
N LEU A 187 20.37 -27.45 22.60
CA LEU A 187 20.98 -26.22 23.11
C LEU A 187 21.84 -26.44 24.37
N GLY A 188 21.49 -27.43 25.19
CA GLY A 188 22.24 -27.80 26.40
C GLY A 188 23.58 -28.52 26.14
N ASP A 189 23.74 -29.14 24.97
CA ASP A 189 24.97 -29.84 24.57
C ASP A 189 25.88 -28.98 23.68
N TYR A 190 25.33 -27.96 23.00
CA TYR A 190 26.02 -27.11 22.04
C TYR A 190 25.71 -25.62 22.26
N GLU A 191 26.48 -24.94 23.11
CA GLU A 191 26.34 -23.50 23.40
C GLU A 191 26.34 -22.61 22.13
N GLN A 192 26.97 -23.08 21.04
CA GLN A 192 26.98 -22.39 19.75
C GLN A 192 25.57 -22.16 19.19
N LEU A 193 24.59 -23.01 19.53
CA LEU A 193 23.21 -22.90 19.07
C LEU A 193 22.45 -21.70 19.66
N SER A 194 22.96 -21.03 20.70
CA SER A 194 22.28 -19.89 21.32
C SER A 194 21.91 -18.82 20.29
N SER A 195 22.82 -18.45 19.37
CA SER A 195 22.53 -17.41 18.36
C SER A 195 21.40 -17.79 17.39
N VAL A 196 21.21 -19.09 17.13
CA VAL A 196 20.07 -19.61 16.35
C VAL A 196 18.80 -19.46 17.16
N CYS A 197 18.80 -19.88 18.43
CA CYS A 197 17.61 -19.91 19.26
C CYS A 197 17.15 -18.49 19.66
N ASP A 198 18.06 -17.66 20.15
CA ASP A 198 17.82 -16.24 20.48
C ASP A 198 17.36 -15.46 19.24
N GLY A 199 18.06 -15.65 18.12
CA GLY A 199 17.71 -15.03 16.83
C GLY A 199 16.34 -15.47 16.30
N CYS A 200 15.97 -16.74 16.53
CA CYS A 200 14.67 -17.27 16.14
C CYS A 200 13.52 -16.84 17.04
N ASP A 201 13.70 -16.73 18.35
CA ASP A 201 12.66 -16.20 19.23
C ASP A 201 12.49 -14.67 19.08
N GLN A 202 13.52 -13.96 18.65
CA GLN A 202 13.38 -12.60 18.14
C GLN A 202 12.61 -12.58 16.81
N ALA A 203 12.98 -13.42 15.83
CA ALA A 203 12.29 -13.50 14.54
C ALA A 203 10.80 -13.88 14.64
N ARG A 204 10.43 -14.74 15.59
CA ARG A 204 9.06 -15.20 15.85
C ARG A 204 8.10 -14.10 16.32
N GLN A 205 8.58 -12.90 16.60
CA GLN A 205 7.74 -11.74 16.89
C GLN A 205 7.12 -11.14 15.60
N PHE A 206 7.67 -11.46 14.42
CA PHE A 206 7.36 -10.82 13.14
C PHE A 206 6.46 -11.67 12.21
N LYS A 207 5.43 -12.31 12.77
CA LYS A 207 4.61 -13.35 12.10
C LYS A 207 3.77 -12.92 10.88
N ASN A 208 3.66 -11.62 10.62
CA ASN A 208 2.77 -11.07 9.58
C ASN A 208 3.48 -10.74 8.26
N PHE A 209 4.77 -11.01 8.14
CA PHE A 209 5.64 -10.52 7.06
C PHE A 209 5.54 -11.36 5.75
N SER A 210 4.49 -12.17 5.60
CA SER A 210 4.35 -13.16 4.53
C SER A 210 4.43 -12.57 3.12
N SER A 211 3.92 -11.35 2.89
CA SER A 211 4.03 -10.74 1.55
C SER A 211 5.44 -10.25 1.21
N VAL A 212 6.24 -9.86 2.22
CA VAL A 212 7.64 -9.45 2.06
C VAL A 212 8.45 -10.68 1.68
N LEU A 213 8.18 -11.80 2.36
CA LEU A 213 8.70 -13.13 2.06
C LEU A 213 8.28 -13.62 0.67
N ASP A 214 6.99 -13.53 0.30
CA ASP A 214 6.48 -13.94 -1.02
C ASP A 214 7.11 -13.12 -2.15
N TRP A 215 7.14 -11.78 -2.01
CA TRP A 215 7.79 -10.90 -2.98
C TRP A 215 9.30 -11.18 -3.07
N ALA A 216 9.98 -11.41 -1.95
CA ALA A 216 11.38 -11.79 -1.95
C ALA A 216 11.59 -13.11 -2.70
N ASN A 217 10.80 -14.15 -2.41
CA ASN A 217 10.92 -15.45 -3.09
C ASN A 217 10.61 -15.37 -4.61
N ASP A 218 9.77 -14.44 -5.08
CA ASP A 218 9.51 -14.19 -6.51
C ASP A 218 10.60 -13.33 -7.18
N ARG A 219 11.13 -12.30 -6.49
CA ARG A 219 11.92 -11.22 -7.10
C ARG A 219 13.36 -11.08 -6.63
N CYS A 220 13.59 -11.19 -5.34
CA CYS A 220 14.92 -11.12 -4.76
C CYS A 220 15.13 -12.33 -3.82
N PRO A 221 15.24 -13.55 -4.41
CA PRO A 221 15.34 -14.77 -3.63
C PRO A 221 16.64 -14.77 -2.81
N ARG A 222 16.57 -15.37 -1.63
CA ARG A 222 17.70 -15.43 -0.69
C ARG A 222 18.96 -16.00 -1.33
N THR A 223 20.07 -15.33 -1.04
CA THR A 223 21.44 -15.79 -1.27
C THR A 223 22.08 -16.19 0.06
N THR A 224 23.19 -16.93 0.02
CA THR A 224 23.97 -17.23 1.23
C THR A 224 24.45 -15.94 1.90
N ASP A 225 24.90 -14.97 1.11
CA ASP A 225 25.41 -13.68 1.61
C ASP A 225 24.32 -12.84 2.27
N THR A 226 23.09 -12.81 1.74
CA THR A 226 21.97 -12.11 2.40
C THR A 226 21.47 -12.83 3.65
N LEU A 227 21.48 -14.17 3.69
CA LEU A 227 21.17 -14.93 4.92
C LEU A 227 22.20 -14.67 6.02
N VAL A 228 23.49 -14.72 5.72
CA VAL A 228 24.57 -14.41 6.67
C VAL A 228 24.43 -13.00 7.24
N TRP A 229 24.18 -12.01 6.37
CA TRP A 229 23.99 -10.63 6.81
C TRP A 229 22.77 -10.51 7.73
N CYS A 230 21.66 -11.17 7.38
CA CYS A 230 20.44 -11.17 8.18
C CYS A 230 20.58 -11.87 9.53
N GLY A 231 21.36 -12.95 9.65
CA GLY A 231 21.61 -13.59 10.94
C GLY A 231 22.43 -12.71 11.88
N VAL A 232 23.43 -12.00 11.36
CA VAL A 232 24.19 -10.98 12.12
C VAL A 232 23.27 -9.82 12.53
N PHE A 233 22.41 -9.33 11.64
CA PHE A 233 21.44 -8.29 11.99
C PHE A 233 20.46 -8.75 13.08
N LEU A 234 19.83 -9.92 12.94
CA LEU A 234 18.86 -10.43 13.91
C LEU A 234 19.47 -10.70 15.29
N SER A 235 20.71 -11.17 15.36
CA SER A 235 21.40 -11.48 16.63
C SER A 235 22.05 -10.27 17.32
N THR A 236 22.36 -9.18 16.59
CA THR A 236 23.06 -8.01 17.15
C THR A 236 22.27 -6.70 17.10
N GLY A 237 21.19 -6.65 16.31
CA GLY A 237 20.49 -5.40 15.94
C GLY A 237 21.29 -4.47 15.03
N SER A 238 22.50 -4.83 14.60
CA SER A 238 23.41 -3.95 13.85
C SER A 238 23.19 -4.07 12.34
N THR A 239 22.89 -2.94 11.71
CA THR A 239 22.89 -2.75 10.24
C THR A 239 24.29 -2.51 9.67
N ASN A 240 25.32 -2.40 10.52
CA ASN A 240 26.72 -2.18 10.11
C ASN A 240 27.52 -3.50 10.10
N SER A 241 26.94 -4.56 9.55
CA SER A 241 27.63 -5.85 9.36
C SER A 241 28.62 -5.80 8.20
N SER A 242 29.83 -6.33 8.42
CA SER A 242 30.85 -6.60 7.39
C SER A 242 30.83 -8.06 6.90
N SER A 243 29.78 -8.81 7.21
CA SER A 243 29.64 -10.24 6.92
C SER A 243 28.40 -10.48 6.05
N GLY A 244 28.59 -11.18 4.94
CA GLY A 244 27.57 -11.32 3.90
C GLY A 244 27.33 -10.00 3.15
N MET A 245 26.22 -9.93 2.41
CA MET A 245 25.79 -8.74 1.69
C MET A 245 24.40 -8.33 2.16
N ALA A 246 24.21 -7.04 2.42
CA ALA A 246 22.96 -6.51 2.92
C ALA A 246 21.83 -6.59 1.86
N PRO A 247 20.62 -7.08 2.18
CA PRO A 247 19.56 -7.38 1.21
C PRO A 247 19.31 -6.31 0.14
N TYR A 248 19.18 -5.04 0.51
CA TYR A 248 18.93 -3.94 -0.43
C TYR A 248 20.02 -3.82 -1.51
N SER A 249 21.26 -4.21 -1.19
CA SER A 249 22.37 -4.11 -2.14
C SER A 249 22.27 -5.13 -3.28
N GLU A 250 21.61 -6.27 -3.06
CA GLU A 250 21.26 -7.24 -4.10
C GLU A 250 19.87 -6.92 -4.70
N CYS A 251 18.89 -6.58 -3.85
CA CYS A 251 17.50 -6.38 -4.24
C CYS A 251 17.16 -4.99 -4.84
N ARG A 252 18.13 -4.06 -4.92
CA ARG A 252 17.89 -2.63 -5.20
C ARG A 252 16.93 -2.41 -6.36
N THR A 253 17.24 -2.97 -7.53
CA THR A 253 16.48 -2.72 -8.77
C THR A 253 15.04 -3.24 -8.67
N GLU A 254 14.83 -4.47 -8.19
CA GLU A 254 13.49 -5.04 -8.02
C GLU A 254 12.68 -4.29 -6.94
N PHE A 255 13.31 -3.74 -5.91
CA PHE A 255 12.64 -2.90 -4.92
C PHE A 255 12.27 -1.51 -5.49
N LEU A 256 13.16 -0.88 -6.26
CA LEU A 256 12.85 0.39 -6.93
C LEU A 256 11.71 0.20 -7.94
N ASP A 257 11.73 -0.86 -8.76
CA ASP A 257 10.65 -1.27 -9.65
C ASP A 257 9.31 -1.48 -8.91
N LEU A 258 9.34 -2.14 -7.74
CA LEU A 258 8.17 -2.32 -6.87
C LEU A 258 7.59 -0.97 -6.43
N VAL A 259 8.42 -0.06 -5.90
CA VAL A 259 7.97 1.25 -5.43
C VAL A 259 7.48 2.12 -6.59
N GLU A 260 8.14 2.08 -7.75
CA GLU A 260 7.69 2.79 -8.95
C GLU A 260 6.27 2.37 -9.34
N LYS A 261 6.03 1.05 -9.41
CA LYS A 261 4.72 0.50 -9.80
C LYS A 261 3.63 0.86 -8.80
N TYR A 262 3.87 0.72 -7.49
CA TYR A 262 2.87 1.10 -6.49
C TYR A 262 2.60 2.62 -6.49
N ALA A 263 3.64 3.45 -6.63
CA ALA A 263 3.48 4.90 -6.77
C ALA A 263 2.68 5.28 -8.03
N LEU A 264 2.95 4.62 -9.16
CA LEU A 264 2.21 4.82 -10.41
C LEU A 264 0.73 4.45 -10.27
N TRP A 265 0.40 3.28 -9.70
CA TRP A 265 -0.99 2.86 -9.47
C TRP A 265 -1.74 3.79 -8.52
N LEU A 266 -1.09 4.25 -7.44
CA LEU A 266 -1.67 5.21 -6.50
C LEU A 266 -1.90 6.59 -7.16
N GLY A 267 -0.96 7.04 -7.99
CA GLY A 267 -1.09 8.26 -8.78
C GLY A 267 -2.24 8.20 -9.80
N ILE A 268 -2.36 7.09 -10.55
CA ILE A 268 -3.46 6.85 -11.50
C ILE A 268 -4.81 6.82 -10.77
N GLY A 269 -4.93 6.08 -9.66
CA GLY A 269 -6.14 6.04 -8.84
C GLY A 269 -6.54 7.42 -8.33
N SER A 270 -5.57 8.22 -7.90
CA SER A 270 -5.79 9.58 -7.42
C SER A 270 -6.26 10.53 -8.53
N ILE A 271 -5.71 10.41 -9.74
CA ILE A 271 -6.19 11.15 -10.93
C ILE A 271 -7.65 10.78 -11.26
N ILE A 272 -8.02 9.50 -11.19
CA ILE A 272 -9.39 9.03 -11.45
C ILE A 272 -10.38 9.62 -10.43
N VAL A 273 -10.03 9.61 -9.13
CA VAL A 273 -10.84 10.25 -8.08
C VAL A 273 -10.95 11.76 -8.33
N CYS A 274 -9.85 12.43 -8.69
CA CYS A 274 -9.84 13.87 -8.97
C CYS A 274 -10.73 14.24 -10.18
N ALA A 275 -10.65 13.49 -11.28
CA ALA A 275 -11.47 13.69 -12.46
C ALA A 275 -12.96 13.47 -12.15
N GLY A 276 -13.28 12.40 -11.42
CA GLY A 276 -14.63 12.13 -10.92
C GLY A 276 -15.19 13.29 -10.09
N ALA A 277 -14.41 13.77 -9.12
CA ALA A 277 -14.79 14.87 -8.24
C ALA A 277 -15.00 16.20 -9.00
N LEU A 278 -14.12 16.54 -9.95
CA LEU A 278 -14.29 17.73 -10.81
C LEU A 278 -15.56 17.64 -11.66
N MET A 279 -15.89 16.46 -12.21
CA MET A 279 -17.15 16.26 -12.93
C MET A 279 -18.36 16.45 -12.01
N VAL A 280 -18.35 15.90 -10.79
CA VAL A 280 -19.42 16.12 -9.79
C VAL A 280 -19.64 17.61 -9.51
N VAL A 281 -18.57 18.33 -9.12
CA VAL A 281 -18.66 19.75 -8.75
C VAL A 281 -19.15 20.58 -9.95
N THR A 282 -18.64 20.30 -11.15
CA THR A 282 -19.06 20.98 -12.38
C THR A 282 -20.54 20.75 -12.70
N PHE A 283 -21.02 19.50 -12.63
CA PHE A 283 -22.44 19.19 -12.86
C PHE A 283 -23.35 19.80 -11.77
N ALA A 284 -22.95 19.78 -10.51
CA ALA A 284 -23.69 20.43 -9.42
C ALA A 284 -23.82 21.94 -9.64
N CYS A 285 -22.74 22.62 -10.06
CA CYS A 285 -22.76 24.03 -10.43
C CYS A 285 -23.64 24.32 -11.65
N ILE A 286 -23.56 23.51 -12.71
CA ILE A 286 -24.39 23.66 -13.92
C ILE A 286 -25.87 23.50 -13.59
N LEU A 287 -26.25 22.46 -12.83
CA LEU A 287 -27.63 22.22 -12.42
C LEU A 287 -28.16 23.39 -11.56
N ARG A 288 -27.38 23.84 -10.57
CA ARG A 288 -27.74 25.00 -9.72
C ARG A 288 -27.85 26.30 -10.51
N HIS A 289 -27.07 26.49 -11.58
CA HIS A 289 -27.22 27.65 -12.47
C HIS A 289 -28.47 27.54 -13.35
N ARG A 290 -28.79 26.36 -13.89
CA ARG A 290 -30.00 26.16 -14.73
C ARG A 290 -31.27 26.43 -13.92
N ASP A 291 -31.33 25.96 -12.68
CA ASP A 291 -32.40 26.23 -11.72
C ASP A 291 -32.54 27.71 -11.32
N ARG A 292 -31.46 28.50 -11.43
CA ARG A 292 -31.44 29.94 -11.10
C ARG A 292 -31.79 30.85 -12.27
N ARG A 293 -31.89 30.35 -13.51
CA ARG A 293 -32.34 31.17 -14.65
C ARG A 293 -33.87 31.32 -14.53
N PRO A 294 -34.43 32.55 -14.46
CA PRO A 294 -35.87 32.70 -14.55
C PRO A 294 -36.36 32.13 -15.89
N ALA A 295 -37.52 31.49 -15.88
CA ALA A 295 -38.15 31.08 -17.12
C ALA A 295 -38.40 32.32 -18.00
N PRO A 296 -38.23 32.23 -19.34
CA PRO A 296 -38.66 33.31 -20.21
C PRO A 296 -40.16 33.57 -19.95
N PRO A 297 -40.60 34.85 -19.93
CA PRO A 297 -41.97 35.18 -19.56
C PRO A 297 -42.96 34.43 -20.46
N GLN A 298 -43.94 33.78 -19.85
CA GLN A 298 -44.99 33.11 -20.61
C GLN A 298 -45.79 34.17 -21.36
N THR A 299 -45.63 34.23 -22.67
CA THR A 299 -46.47 35.04 -23.56
C THR A 299 -47.87 34.44 -23.57
N HIS A 300 -48.71 34.87 -22.62
CA HIS A 300 -50.13 34.58 -22.65
C HIS A 300 -50.71 35.02 -24.00
N PRO A 301 -51.49 34.17 -24.70
CA PRO A 301 -52.12 34.54 -25.96
C PRO A 301 -53.28 35.51 -25.68
N ALA A 302 -52.96 36.80 -25.58
CA ALA A 302 -53.91 37.88 -25.40
C ALA A 302 -54.60 38.22 -26.73
N TYR A 303 -55.49 37.34 -27.19
CA TYR A 303 -56.50 37.69 -28.20
C TYR A 303 -57.81 36.95 -27.93
N GLY A 304 -58.84 37.72 -27.59
CA GLY A 304 -60.22 37.28 -27.57
C GLY A 304 -61.10 38.37 -28.18
N ARG A 305 -62.15 37.96 -28.89
CA ARG A 305 -63.17 38.82 -29.52
C ARG A 305 -62.62 39.96 -30.41
N PHE A 306 -62.72 39.79 -31.72
CA PHE A 306 -64.02 39.97 -32.39
C PHE A 306 -64.22 38.86 -33.43
#